data_AF-A0A0C1N8Q0-F1
#
_entry.id   AF-A0A0C1N8Q0-F1
#
_cell.length_a   1.000
_cell.length_b   1.000
_cell.length_c   1.000
_cell.angle_alpha   90.00
_cell.angle_beta   90.00
_cell.angle_gamma   90.00
#
_symmetry.space_group_name_H-M   'P 1'
#
loop_
_entity.id
_entity.type
_entity.pdbx_description
1 polymer ?
#
loop_
_entity_poly.entity_id
_entity_poly.type
_entity_poly.pdbx_seq_one_letter_code
_entity_poly.pdbx_strand_id
1 'polypeptide(L)'
;MHDFAIQPKTLREAWEQGLQQGLTQVALNMLREGIDLALVTKLTGLPLEKVKNLLSDDNDNSQTLVKDFLELSESSLNKVWLTPEEDEAWKDL
;
A
#
# COMPACT_ATOMS: atom_id res chain seq x y z
N MET A 1 15.52 29.85 23.10
CA MET A 1 15.39 29.58 21.65
C MET A 1 16.43 28.53 21.31
N HIS A 2 16.00 27.33 20.93
CA HIS A 2 16.93 26.27 20.55
C HIS A 2 17.33 26.51 19.11
N ASP A 3 18.57 26.90 18.87
CA ASP A 3 19.16 26.91 17.53
C ASP A 3 19.20 25.46 17.04
N PHE A 4 18.21 25.09 16.23
CA PHE A 4 18.27 23.89 15.41
C PHE A 4 19.26 24.14 14.27
N ALA A 5 20.55 24.18 14.61
CA ALA A 5 21.61 24.13 13.64
C ALA A 5 21.55 22.75 12.97
N ILE A 6 20.84 22.65 11.84
CA ILE A 6 20.86 21.47 10.98
C ILE A 6 22.30 21.26 10.58
N GLN A 7 22.93 20.23 11.13
CA GLN A 7 24.31 19.92 10.81
C GLN A 7 24.38 19.55 9.32
N PRO A 8 25.35 20.05 8.54
CA PRO A 8 25.43 19.80 7.10
C PRO A 8 25.43 18.30 6.74
N LYS A 9 25.88 17.44 7.67
CA LYS A 9 25.81 15.98 7.55
C LYS A 9 24.37 15.47 7.47
N THR A 10 23.44 16.03 8.25
CA THR A 10 22.03 15.60 8.26
C THR A 10 21.27 16.06 7.01
N LEU A 11 21.64 17.21 6.44
CA LEU A 11 21.04 17.68 5.19
C LEU A 11 21.41 16.79 3.99
N ARG A 12 22.69 16.37 3.92
CA ARG A 12 23.15 15.46 2.88
C ARG A 12 22.46 14.09 2.96
N GLU A 13 22.38 13.53 4.16
CA GLU A 13 21.71 12.26 4.40
C GLU A 13 20.22 12.33 4.01
N ALA A 14 19.52 13.40 4.39
CA ALA A 14 18.12 13.62 4.02
C ALA A 14 17.94 13.76 2.50
N TRP A 15 18.86 14.44 1.81
CA TRP A 15 18.83 14.56 0.36
C TRP A 15 19.08 13.22 -0.35
N GLU A 16 20.07 12.45 0.11
CA GLU A 16 20.37 11.11 -0.43
C GLU A 16 19.17 10.17 -0.22
N GLN A 17 18.50 10.24 0.94
CA GLN A 17 17.27 9.49 1.21
C GLN A 17 16.12 9.92 0.28
N GLY A 18 15.88 11.22 0.13
CA GLY A 18 14.84 11.74 -0.75
C GLY A 18 15.06 11.35 -2.21
N LEU A 19 16.31 11.40 -2.69
CA LEU A 19 16.68 10.93 -4.02
C LEU A 19 16.39 9.44 -4.19
N GLN A 20 16.80 8.61 -3.22
CA GLN A 20 16.53 7.16 -3.24
C GLN A 20 15.03 6.84 -3.26
N GLN A 21 14.24 7.56 -2.47
CA GLN A 21 12.77 7.41 -2.46
C GLN A 21 12.17 7.81 -3.80
N GLY A 22 12.57 8.95 -4.37
CA GLY A 22 12.11 9.42 -5.67
C GLY A 22 12.42 8.43 -6.80
N LEU A 23 13.65 7.91 -6.87
CA LEU A 23 14.03 6.89 -7.85
C LEU A 23 13.22 5.60 -7.70
N THR A 24 12.96 5.20 -6.45
CA THR A 24 12.15 4.01 -6.15
C THR A 24 10.70 4.19 -6.61
N GLN A 25 10.10 5.36 -6.37
CA GLN A 25 8.73 5.66 -6.81
C GLN A 25 8.62 5.73 -8.34
N VAL A 26 9.61 6.33 -9.01
CA VAL A 26 9.66 6.38 -10.47
C VAL A 26 9.77 4.96 -11.04
N ALA A 27 10.64 4.12 -10.48
CA ALA A 27 10.76 2.71 -10.89
C ALA A 27 9.43 1.97 -10.76
N LEU A 28 8.73 2.13 -9.63
CA LEU A 28 7.42 1.52 -9.41
C LEU A 28 6.39 1.97 -10.45
N ASN A 29 6.31 3.27 -10.73
CA ASN A 29 5.39 3.80 -11.74
C ASN A 29 5.72 3.25 -13.14
N MET A 30 7.00 3.18 -13.50
CA MET A 30 7.41 2.62 -14.79
C MET A 30 7.02 1.14 -14.93
N LEU A 31 7.19 0.35 -13.87
CA LEU A 31 6.77 -1.06 -13.86
C LEU A 31 5.25 -1.20 -14.03
N ARG A 32 4.46 -0.33 -13.37
CA ARG A 32 2.99 -0.28 -13.52
C ARG A 32 2.54 0.05 -14.94
N GLU A 33 3.29 0.89 -15.64
CA GLU A 33 3.09 1.21 -17.06
C GLU A 33 3.59 0.10 -18.01
N GLY A 34 4.06 -1.04 -17.47
CA GLY A 34 4.51 -2.18 -18.27
C GLY A 34 5.88 -1.99 -18.91
N ILE A 35 6.69 -1.05 -18.41
CA ILE A 35 8.05 -0.83 -18.92
C ILE A 35 8.95 -2.01 -18.54
N ASP A 36 9.75 -2.46 -19.50
CA ASP A 36 10.69 -3.57 -19.32
C ASP A 36 11.68 -3.35 -18.16
N LEU A 37 11.90 -4.42 -17.40
CA LEU A 37 12.67 -4.41 -16.16
C LEU A 37 14.15 -4.02 -16.37
N ALA A 38 14.76 -4.39 -17.50
CA ALA A 38 16.12 -3.97 -17.82
C ALA A 38 16.17 -2.47 -18.14
N LEU A 39 15.14 -1.94 -18.82
CA LEU A 39 15.04 -0.52 -19.10
C LEU A 39 14.82 0.31 -17.83
N VAL A 40 13.98 -0.16 -16.90
CA VAL A 40 13.78 0.48 -15.58
C VAL A 40 15.09 0.53 -14.79
N THR A 41 15.83 -0.58 -14.72
CA THR A 41 17.15 -0.65 -14.06
C THR A 41 18.11 0.37 -14.67
N LYS A 42 18.16 0.45 -16.00
CA LYS A 42 19.04 1.37 -16.73
C LYS A 42 18.72 2.84 -16.47
N LEU A 43 17.44 3.21 -16.44
CA LEU A 43 17.01 4.61 -16.33
C LEU A 43 17.02 5.12 -14.88
N THR A 44 16.74 4.25 -13.91
CA THR A 44 16.69 4.63 -12.49
C THR A 44 18.02 4.40 -11.76
N GLY A 45 18.93 3.61 -12.35
CA GLY A 45 20.18 3.21 -11.71
C GLY A 45 19.99 2.28 -10.51
N LEU A 46 18.76 1.81 -10.25
CA LEU A 46 18.48 0.86 -9.19
C LEU A 46 18.98 -0.54 -9.59
N PRO A 47 19.47 -1.34 -8.63
CA PRO A 47 19.91 -2.70 -8.90
C PRO A 47 18.72 -3.58 -9.28
N LEU A 48 18.98 -4.55 -10.16
CA LEU A 48 17.98 -5.47 -10.71
C LEU A 48 17.15 -6.15 -9.62
N GLU A 49 17.79 -6.58 -8.53
CA GLU A 49 17.13 -7.22 -7.39
C GLU A 49 16.12 -6.29 -6.71
N LYS A 50 16.48 -5.01 -6.52
CA LYS A 50 15.57 -4.02 -5.92
C LYS A 50 14.37 -3.77 -6.84
N VAL A 51 14.59 -3.66 -8.15
CA VAL A 51 13.50 -3.49 -9.13
C VAL A 51 12.56 -4.71 -9.15
N LYS A 52 13.08 -5.93 -9.04
CA LYS A 52 12.26 -7.14 -8.94
C LYS A 52 11.39 -7.16 -7.67
N ASN A 53 11.95 -6.75 -6.54
CA ASN A 53 11.22 -6.72 -5.28
C ASN A 53 10.07 -5.70 -5.29
N LEU A 54 10.22 -4.58 -6.00
CA LEU A 54 9.14 -3.59 -6.17
C LEU A 54 7.91 -4.16 -6.88
N LEU A 55 8.11 -5.14 -7.77
CA LEU A 55 7.01 -5.81 -8.48
C LEU A 55 6.18 -6.70 -7.53
N SER A 56 6.82 -7.27 -6.51
CA SER A 56 6.20 -8.17 -5.54
C SER A 56 5.38 -7.41 -4.49
N ASP A 57 5.91 -6.29 -3.99
CA ASP A 57 5.24 -5.48 -2.95
C ASP A 57 3.93 -4.85 -3.44
N ASP A 58 3.81 -4.54 -4.73
CA ASP A 58 2.61 -3.90 -5.28
C ASP A 58 1.40 -4.86 -5.35
N ASN A 59 1.66 -6.15 -5.55
CA ASN A 59 0.61 -7.17 -5.55
C ASN A 59 0.06 -7.42 -4.14
N ASP A 60 0.93 -7.41 -3.12
CA ASP A 60 0.55 -7.68 -1.73
C ASP A 60 -0.31 -6.57 -1.11
N ASN A 61 -0.04 -5.31 -1.46
CA ASN A 61 -0.77 -4.15 -0.92
C ASN A 61 -2.24 -4.09 -1.41
N SER A 62 -2.51 -4.63 -2.61
CA SER A 62 -3.87 -4.74 -3.14
C SER A 62 -4.71 -5.81 -2.41
N GLN A 63 -4.06 -6.89 -1.96
CA GLN A 63 -4.73 -7.99 -1.26
C GLN A 63 -5.04 -7.66 0.20
N THR A 64 -4.22 -6.81 0.84
CA THR A 64 -4.43 -6.37 2.23
C THR A 64 -5.71 -5.54 2.39
N LEU A 65 -5.96 -4.58 1.47
CA LEU A 65 -7.17 -3.75 1.51
C LEU A 65 -8.46 -4.55 1.33
N VAL A 66 -8.44 -5.58 0.48
CA VAL A 66 -9.60 -6.47 0.26
C VAL A 66 -9.88 -7.32 1.49
N LYS A 67 -8.82 -7.82 2.14
CA LYS A 67 -8.94 -8.63 3.35
C LYS A 67 -9.51 -7.83 4.52
N ASP A 68 -9.00 -6.63 4.75
CA ASP A 68 -9.49 -5.75 5.82
C ASP A 68 -10.96 -5.34 5.59
N PHE A 69 -11.35 -5.10 4.34
CA PHE A 69 -12.75 -4.82 3.99
C PHE A 69 -13.68 -6.03 4.28
N LEU A 70 -13.25 -7.25 3.92
CA LEU A 70 -14.00 -8.47 4.21
C LEU A 70 -14.20 -8.67 5.72
N GLU A 71 -13.15 -8.57 6.52
CA GLU A 71 -13.20 -8.71 7.98
C GLU A 71 -14.11 -7.63 8.63
N LEU A 72 -14.06 -6.39 8.14
CA LEU A 72 -14.96 -5.31 8.59
C LEU A 72 -16.42 -5.55 8.19
N SER A 73 -16.68 -6.13 7.01
CA SER A 73 -18.03 -6.45 6.56
C SER A 73 -18.65 -7.58 7.38
N GLU A 74 -17.87 -8.61 7.72
CA GLU A 74 -18.32 -9.76 8.50
C GLU A 74 -18.58 -9.39 9.96
N SER A 75 -17.77 -8.49 10.53
CA SER A 75 -17.98 -7.97 11.89
C SER A 75 -19.12 -6.94 11.99
N SER A 76 -19.38 -6.18 10.91
CA SER A 76 -20.51 -5.23 10.85
C SER A 76 -21.85 -5.92 10.57
N LEU A 77 -21.85 -7.09 9.93
CA LEU A 77 -23.01 -7.97 9.85
C LEU A 77 -23.16 -8.76 11.15
N ASN A 78 -23.28 -8.05 12.27
CA ASN A 78 -23.84 -8.65 13.46
C ASN A 78 -25.27 -9.04 13.10
N LYS A 79 -25.48 -10.32 12.78
CA LYS A 79 -26.79 -10.84 12.38
C LYS A 79 -27.71 -10.73 13.58
N VAL A 80 -28.37 -9.59 13.73
CA VAL A 80 -29.62 -9.48 14.46
C VAL A 80 -30.63 -10.26 13.61
N TRP A 81 -30.57 -11.58 13.70
CA TRP A 81 -31.73 -12.39 13.38
C TRP A 81 -32.78 -11.96 14.38
N LEU A 82 -33.87 -11.40 13.88
CA LEU A 82 -35.08 -11.14 14.66
C LEU A 82 -35.34 -12.39 15.51
N THR A 83 -35.59 -12.19 16.80
CA THR A 83 -35.95 -13.30 17.68
C THR A 83 -37.18 -14.01 17.10
N PRO A 84 -37.30 -15.36 17.23
CA PRO A 84 -38.36 -16.14 16.59
C PRO A 84 -39.79 -15.65 16.81
N GLU A 85 -40.05 -14.84 17.85
CA GLU A 85 -41.35 -14.22 18.12
C GLU A 85 -41.79 -13.15 17.11
N GLU A 86 -40.86 -12.56 16.35
CA GLU A 86 -41.18 -11.49 15.38
C GLU A 86 -41.44 -12.01 13.95
N ASP A 87 -41.32 -13.32 13.72
CA ASP A 87 -41.54 -13.98 12.42
C ASP A 87 -42.99 -14.50 12.22
N GLU A 88 -43.91 -14.16 13.14
CA GLU A 88 -45.33 -14.56 13.06
C GLU A 88 -46.17 -13.59 12.21
N ALA A 89 -45.61 -12.47 11.74
CA ALA A 89 -46.34 -11.46 10.96
C ALA A 89 -46.87 -11.96 9.59
N TRP A 90 -46.45 -13.14 9.16
CA TRP A 90 -46.89 -13.79 7.92
C TRP A 90 -47.92 -14.91 8.14
N LYS A 91 -48.29 -15.23 9.40
CA LYS A 91 -49.22 -16.34 9.69
C LYS A 91 -50.70 -16.00 9.56
N ASP A 92 -51.05 -14.71 9.45
CA ASP A 92 -52.44 -14.23 9.36
C ASP A 92 -52.84 -13.69 7.97
N LEU A 93 -52.13 -14.06 6.89
CA LEU A 93 -52.50 -13.76 5.49
C LEU A 93 -53.04 -14.98 4.74
#